data_AF-A0A2C9LTH4-F1
#
_entry.id   AF-A0A2C9LTH4-F1
#
_cell.length_a   1.000
_cell.length_b   1.000
_cell.length_c   1.000
_cell.angle_alpha   90.00
_cell.angle_beta   90.00
_cell.angle_gamma   90.00
#
_symmetry.space_group_name_H-M   'P 1'
#
loop_
_entity.id
_entity.type
_entity.pdbx_description
1 polymer ?
#
loop_
_entity_poly.entity_id
_entity_poly.type
_entity_poly.pdbx_seq_one_letter_code
_entity_poly.pdbx_strand_id
1 'polypeptide(L)'
;MNPSFLMKTYYFYVNDTIGGYRNITIKKFNNFAQWIESSLIVGTKSATVYGVSDESSEPIGALTFSLTSWSTNKTLTLLLCEVEAFTECREGTWGVHCRNKCHESCPDSCRFDDGLCSNTCFGYRDPLRCTNGKPNISRD
;
A
#
# COMPACT_ATOMS: atom_id res chain seq x y z
N MET A 1 -5.58 -0.14 20.50
CA MET A 1 -5.26 1.18 19.90
C MET A 1 -5.67 1.12 18.44
N ASN A 2 -6.43 2.09 17.94
CA ASN A 2 -6.65 2.19 16.50
C ASN A 2 -5.32 2.61 15.84
N PRO A 3 -4.95 1.99 14.72
CA PRO A 3 -3.74 2.33 14.00
C PRO A 3 -3.81 3.76 13.48
N SER A 4 -2.69 4.48 13.60
CA SER A 4 -2.57 5.83 13.05
C SER A 4 -2.42 5.83 11.53
N PHE A 5 -1.97 4.72 10.94
CA PHE A 5 -1.59 4.64 9.53
C PHE A 5 -2.26 3.47 8.83
N LEU A 6 -2.55 3.64 7.55
CA LEU A 6 -3.04 2.61 6.65
C LEU A 6 -1.99 2.42 5.56
N MET A 7 -1.31 1.28 5.55
CA MET A 7 -0.46 0.89 4.42
C MET A 7 -1.35 0.32 3.32
N LYS A 8 -1.14 0.76 2.07
CA LYS A 8 -1.87 0.21 0.91
C LYS A 8 -0.92 -0.36 -0.12
N THR A 9 0.19 0.32 -0.39
CA THR A 9 1.16 -0.08 -1.40
C THR A 9 2.51 -0.32 -0.76
N TYR A 10 3.20 -1.36 -1.19
CA TYR A 10 4.54 -1.65 -0.74
C TYR A 10 5.37 -2.36 -1.81
N TYR A 11 6.67 -2.10 -1.76
CA TYR A 11 7.67 -2.65 -2.66
C TYR A 11 8.76 -3.33 -1.85
N PHE A 12 9.09 -4.55 -2.23
CA PHE A 12 10.27 -5.26 -1.72
C PHE A 12 11.29 -5.33 -2.82
N TYR A 13 12.44 -4.69 -2.62
CA TYR A 13 13.58 -4.85 -3.50
C TYR A 13 14.49 -5.94 -2.95
N VAL A 14 14.72 -6.95 -3.77
CA VAL A 14 15.46 -8.15 -3.40
C VAL A 14 16.63 -8.31 -4.36
N ASN A 15 17.78 -8.72 -3.84
CA ASN A 15 18.90 -9.09 -4.70
C ASN A 15 19.10 -10.59 -4.62
N ASP A 16 18.27 -11.30 -5.38
CA ASP A 16 18.22 -12.75 -5.36
C ASP A 16 19.11 -13.35 -6.47
N THR A 17 20.42 -13.35 -6.24
CA THR A 17 21.42 -13.81 -7.23
C THR A 17 21.53 -15.33 -7.38
N ILE A 18 20.84 -16.10 -6.54
CA ILE A 18 20.94 -17.56 -6.54
C ILE A 18 19.94 -18.10 -7.57
N GLY A 19 20.44 -18.49 -8.75
CA GLY A 19 19.70 -18.74 -10.00
C GLY A 19 18.64 -19.86 -10.05
N GLY A 20 18.01 -20.22 -8.93
CA GLY A 20 16.87 -21.15 -8.87
C GLY A 20 15.52 -20.48 -9.14
N TYR A 21 14.47 -21.30 -9.10
CA TYR A 21 13.06 -20.88 -9.12
C TYR A 21 12.48 -20.87 -7.70
N ARG A 22 11.67 -19.86 -7.38
CA ARG A 22 11.12 -19.66 -6.05
C ARG A 22 9.65 -19.32 -6.07
N ASN A 23 9.02 -19.59 -4.94
CA ASN A 23 7.72 -19.05 -4.59
C ASN A 23 7.92 -17.90 -3.62
N ILE A 24 7.24 -16.80 -3.88
CA ILE A 24 7.21 -15.62 -3.02
C ILE A 24 5.84 -15.59 -2.37
N THR A 25 5.82 -15.57 -1.05
CA THR A 25 4.58 -15.44 -0.28
C THR A 25 4.61 -14.14 0.49
N ILE A 26 3.60 -13.31 0.25
CA ILE A 26 3.31 -12.10 1.03
C ILE A 26 2.05 -12.39 1.84
N LYS A 27 2.10 -12.20 3.15
CA LYS A 27 0.91 -12.26 4.01
C LYS A 27 0.64 -10.90 4.60
N LYS A 28 -0.62 -10.52 4.63
CA LYS A 28 -1.10 -9.22 5.09
C LYS A 28 -1.86 -9.40 6.40
N PHE A 29 -1.60 -8.52 7.36
CA PHE A 29 -2.22 -8.55 8.67
C PHE A 29 -2.82 -7.19 8.99
N ASN A 30 -3.97 -7.21 9.65
CA ASN A 30 -4.57 -6.00 10.16
C ASN A 30 -3.79 -5.50 11.38
N ASN A 31 -4.24 -4.38 11.93
CA ASN A 31 -3.59 -3.70 13.05
C ASN A 31 -3.73 -4.43 14.40
N PHE A 32 -4.46 -5.54 14.42
CA PHE A 32 -4.58 -6.46 15.56
C PHE A 32 -3.80 -7.76 15.33
N ALA A 33 -2.89 -7.76 14.36
CA ALA A 33 -2.12 -8.94 13.92
C ALA A 33 -3.00 -10.11 13.45
N GLN A 34 -4.25 -9.84 13.06
CA GLN A 34 -5.10 -10.86 12.46
C GLN A 34 -4.81 -10.94 10.97
N TRP A 35 -4.77 -12.17 10.46
CA TRP A 35 -4.54 -12.43 9.04
C TRP A 35 -5.70 -11.89 8.20
N ILE A 36 -5.38 -11.18 7.11
CA ILE A 36 -6.34 -10.66 6.14
C ILE A 36 -6.32 -11.55 4.90
N GLU A 37 -5.17 -11.60 4.24
CA GLU A 37 -5.00 -12.28 2.96
C GLU A 37 -3.54 -12.68 2.73
N SER A 38 -3.30 -13.47 1.67
CA SER A 38 -1.96 -13.79 1.21
C SER A 38 -1.86 -13.84 -0.31
N SER A 39 -0.81 -13.25 -0.83
CA SER A 39 -0.42 -13.28 -2.24
C SER A 39 0.69 -14.30 -2.43
N LEU A 40 0.54 -15.18 -3.43
CA LEU A 40 1.54 -16.18 -3.80
C LEU A 40 1.99 -15.95 -5.24
N ILE A 41 3.25 -15.62 -5.44
CA ILE A 41 3.89 -15.53 -6.75
C ILE A 41 4.69 -16.80 -6.93
N VAL A 42 4.27 -17.63 -7.89
CA VAL A 42 4.81 -18.97 -8.08
C VAL A 42 5.81 -18.92 -9.23
N GLY A 43 7.00 -19.47 -9.04
CA GLY A 43 7.87 -19.88 -10.15
C GLY A 43 8.70 -18.76 -10.72
N THR A 44 9.08 -17.82 -9.86
CA THR A 44 9.89 -16.69 -10.26
C THR A 44 11.36 -17.09 -10.30
N LYS A 45 12.02 -16.81 -11.42
CA LYS A 45 13.47 -17.03 -11.56
C LYS A 45 14.18 -15.95 -10.76
N SER A 46 14.87 -16.34 -9.69
CA SER A 46 15.52 -15.43 -8.74
C SER A 46 16.37 -14.34 -9.40
N ALA A 47 17.21 -14.73 -10.38
CA ALA A 47 18.11 -13.81 -11.07
C ALA A 47 17.41 -12.70 -11.88
N THR A 48 16.09 -12.76 -12.06
CA THR A 48 15.31 -11.76 -12.82
C THR A 48 14.37 -10.95 -11.93
N VAL A 49 14.34 -11.22 -10.62
CA VAL A 49 13.47 -10.49 -9.68
C VAL A 49 14.31 -9.50 -8.91
N TYR A 50 14.13 -8.22 -9.25
CA TYR A 50 14.69 -7.11 -8.49
C TYR A 50 13.68 -6.51 -7.50
N GLY A 51 12.39 -6.58 -7.82
CA GLY A 51 11.33 -5.97 -7.02
C GLY A 51 10.03 -6.77 -7.04
N VAL A 52 9.28 -6.73 -5.95
CA VAL A 52 7.92 -7.25 -5.83
C VAL A 52 7.03 -6.14 -5.26
N SER A 53 5.97 -5.80 -5.97
CA SER A 53 4.94 -4.86 -5.52
C SER A 53 3.63 -5.59 -5.24
N ASP A 54 2.92 -5.18 -4.20
CA ASP A 54 1.57 -5.64 -3.91
C ASP A 54 0.77 -4.48 -3.28
N GLU A 55 -0.54 -4.51 -3.51
CA GLU A 55 -1.49 -3.49 -3.08
C GLU A 55 -2.58 -4.17 -2.25
N SER A 56 -3.07 -3.50 -1.21
CA SER A 56 -4.21 -3.98 -0.44
C SER A 56 -5.35 -2.99 -0.49
N SER A 57 -6.57 -3.52 -0.67
CA SER A 57 -7.80 -2.74 -0.57
C SER A 57 -8.14 -2.39 0.88
N GLU A 58 -7.66 -3.19 1.83
CA GLU A 58 -7.90 -3.04 3.26
C GLU A 58 -6.68 -2.44 3.96
N PRO A 59 -6.87 -1.66 5.03
CA PRO A 59 -5.76 -1.18 5.84
C PRO A 59 -4.94 -2.32 6.47
N ILE A 60 -3.67 -2.41 6.08
CA ILE A 60 -2.74 -3.37 6.67
C ILE A 60 -1.85 -2.68 7.71
N GLY A 61 -1.66 -3.36 8.84
CA GLY A 61 -0.77 -2.90 9.92
C GLY A 61 0.57 -3.58 9.90
N ALA A 62 0.63 -4.78 9.33
CA ALA A 62 1.86 -5.54 9.19
C ALA A 62 1.78 -6.45 7.95
N LEU A 63 2.96 -6.82 7.46
CA LEU A 63 3.12 -7.79 6.39
C LEU A 63 4.27 -8.74 6.70
N THR A 64 4.25 -9.92 6.09
CA THR A 64 5.40 -10.82 6.07
C THR A 64 5.73 -11.17 4.63
N PHE A 65 7.01 -11.14 4.30
CA PHE A 65 7.54 -11.57 3.02
C PHE A 65 8.42 -12.80 3.22
N SER A 66 8.18 -13.86 2.46
CA SER A 66 8.93 -15.11 2.59
C SER A 66 9.17 -15.78 1.24
N LEU A 67 10.28 -16.52 1.15
CA LEU A 67 10.68 -17.27 -0.04
C LEU A 67 10.72 -18.77 0.25
N THR A 68 10.19 -19.57 -0.67
CA THR A 68 10.41 -21.02 -0.69
C THR A 68 10.92 -21.49 -2.04
N SER A 69 11.65 -22.60 -2.06
CA SER A 69 12.08 -23.27 -3.29
C SER A 69 10.85 -23.78 -4.05
N TRP A 70 10.77 -23.51 -5.35
CA TRP A 70 9.68 -24.00 -6.20
C TRP A 70 9.56 -25.53 -6.17
N SER A 71 10.69 -26.24 -6.24
CA SER A 71 10.71 -27.71 -6.40
C SER A 71 10.57 -28.47 -5.08
N THR A 72 11.01 -27.87 -3.97
CA THR A 72 11.09 -28.57 -2.67
C THR A 72 10.24 -27.94 -1.58
N ASN A 73 9.62 -26.78 -1.82
CA ASN A 73 8.88 -25.99 -0.84
C ASN A 73 9.66 -25.66 0.45
N LYS A 74 10.99 -25.83 0.45
CA LYS A 74 11.84 -25.46 1.59
C LYS A 74 11.97 -23.95 1.68
N THR A 75 11.88 -23.41 2.88
CA THR A 75 12.15 -21.99 3.17
C THR A 75 13.57 -21.62 2.76
N LEU A 76 13.72 -20.44 2.17
CA LEU A 76 15.00 -19.92 1.70
C LEU A 76 15.36 -18.63 2.45
N THR A 77 16.65 -18.36 2.54
CA THR A 77 17.15 -17.06 3.01
C THR A 77 16.88 -16.00 1.95
N LEU A 78 16.40 -14.85 2.42
CA LEU A 78 16.15 -13.66 1.64
C LEU A 78 17.27 -12.65 1.85
N LEU A 79 17.85 -12.15 0.76
CA LEU A 79 18.65 -10.93 0.79
C LEU A 79 17.73 -9.76 0.39
N LEU A 80 17.21 -9.07 1.41
CA LEU A 80 16.35 -7.91 1.25
C LEU A 80 17.23 -6.66 1.15
N CYS A 81 17.12 -5.93 0.03
CA CYS A 81 17.87 -4.71 -0.18
C CYS A 81 17.13 -3.51 0.39
N GLU A 82 15.83 -3.41 0.09
CA GLU A 82 15.02 -2.25 0.46
C GLU A 82 13.55 -2.64 0.57
N VAL A 83 12.83 -1.93 1.45
CA VAL A 83 11.38 -1.99 1.56
C VAL A 83 10.85 -0.57 1.52
N GLU A 84 10.00 -0.30 0.53
CA GLU A 84 9.21 0.92 0.48
C GLU A 84 7.79 0.59 0.89
N ALA A 85 7.25 1.33 1.85
CA ALA A 85 5.88 1.19 2.32
C ALA A 85 5.20 2.55 2.27
N PHE A 86 4.13 2.65 1.49
CA PHE A 86 3.36 3.88 1.32
C PHE A 86 2.18 3.85 2.28
N THR A 87 2.22 4.76 3.26
CA THR A 87 1.23 4.85 4.32
C THR A 87 0.49 6.17 4.27
N GLU A 88 -0.82 6.10 4.40
CA GLU A 88 -1.69 7.27 4.53
C GLU A 88 -2.24 7.37 5.96
N CYS A 89 -2.60 8.59 6.37
CA CYS A 89 -3.43 8.76 7.55
C CYS A 89 -4.83 8.21 7.29
N ARG A 90 -5.50 7.77 8.37
CA ARG A 90 -6.92 7.43 8.29
C ARG A 90 -7.71 8.68 7.92
N GLU A 91 -8.79 8.50 7.16
CA GLU A 91 -9.79 9.54 6.89
C GLU A 91 -10.12 10.33 8.16
N GLY A 92 -10.11 11.64 8.02
CA GLY A 92 -10.33 12.58 9.12
C GLY A 92 -9.12 12.91 9.99
N THR A 93 -7.94 12.37 9.66
CA THR A 93 -6.69 12.70 10.35
C THR A 93 -5.56 13.08 9.40
N TRP A 94 -4.63 13.92 9.88
CA TRP A 94 -3.49 14.38 9.12
C TRP A 94 -2.25 14.65 10.00
N GLY A 95 -1.13 14.96 9.37
CA GLY A 95 0.13 15.33 9.99
C GLY A 95 0.98 14.13 10.44
N VAL A 96 2.13 14.44 11.01
CA VAL A 96 3.07 13.43 11.52
C VAL A 96 2.37 12.58 12.58
N HIS A 97 2.37 11.26 12.38
CA HIS A 97 1.64 10.29 13.21
C HIS A 97 0.12 10.44 13.23
N CYS A 98 -0.47 11.18 12.29
CA CYS A 98 -1.92 11.29 12.10
C CYS A 98 -2.66 11.72 13.38
N ARG A 99 -2.05 12.65 14.13
CA ARG A 99 -2.57 13.13 15.42
C ARG A 99 -3.51 14.32 15.28
N ASN A 100 -3.44 15.03 14.16
CA ASN A 100 -4.29 16.19 13.92
C ASN A 100 -5.59 15.72 13.29
N LYS A 101 -6.70 16.35 13.66
CA LYS A 101 -8.00 16.10 13.04
C LYS A 101 -8.20 17.04 11.86
N CYS A 102 -8.91 16.58 10.85
CA CYS A 102 -9.39 17.43 9.77
C CYS A 102 -10.33 18.52 10.30
N HIS A 103 -10.43 19.62 9.56
CA HIS A 103 -11.38 20.69 9.86
C HIS A 103 -12.83 20.21 9.69
N GLU A 104 -13.77 20.79 10.45
CA GLU A 104 -15.19 20.39 10.45
C GLU A 104 -15.87 20.51 9.09
N SER A 105 -15.36 21.37 8.21
CA SER A 105 -15.86 21.54 6.84
C SER A 105 -15.51 20.39 5.89
N CYS A 106 -14.53 19.55 6.25
CA CYS A 106 -14.11 18.38 5.49
C CYS A 106 -13.62 17.29 6.46
N PRO A 107 -14.54 16.76 7.29
CA PRO A 107 -14.19 15.93 8.44
C PRO A 107 -13.49 14.63 8.04
N ASP A 108 -13.61 14.20 6.78
CA ASP A 108 -13.05 12.95 6.28
C ASP A 108 -12.06 13.15 5.11
N SER A 109 -11.96 14.36 4.53
CA SER A 109 -11.31 14.61 3.22
C SER A 109 -10.29 15.76 3.21
N CYS A 110 -9.48 15.85 4.28
CA CYS A 110 -8.37 16.80 4.31
C CYS A 110 -7.04 16.19 3.83
N ARG A 111 -6.15 17.03 3.34
CA ARG A 111 -4.82 16.64 2.88
C ARG A 111 -3.94 16.22 4.05
N PHE A 112 -3.10 15.21 3.83
CA PHE A 112 -2.31 14.58 4.89
C PHE A 112 -1.19 15.48 5.43
N ASP A 113 -0.71 16.43 4.64
CA ASP A 113 0.46 17.28 4.93
C ASP A 113 0.09 18.51 5.75
N ASP A 114 -1.00 19.20 5.41
CA ASP A 114 -1.40 20.45 6.08
C ASP A 114 -2.84 20.51 6.58
N GLY A 115 -3.61 19.44 6.42
CA GLY A 115 -4.97 19.34 6.95
C GLY A 115 -5.99 20.27 6.28
N LEU A 116 -5.62 20.95 5.19
CA LEU A 116 -6.56 21.72 4.39
C LEU A 116 -7.46 20.76 3.61
N CYS A 117 -8.72 21.14 3.43
CA CYS A 117 -9.64 20.38 2.59
C CYS A 117 -9.07 20.23 1.18
N SER A 118 -9.05 19.02 0.65
CA SER A 118 -8.57 18.82 -0.71
C SER A 118 -9.57 19.43 -1.68
N ASN A 119 -9.14 20.44 -2.44
CA ASN A 119 -9.97 21.09 -3.48
C ASN A 119 -9.94 20.31 -4.82
N THR A 120 -9.38 19.10 -4.85
CA THR A 120 -9.12 18.35 -6.08
C THR A 120 -10.34 17.57 -6.57
N CYS A 121 -11.31 18.26 -7.17
CA CYS A 121 -12.13 17.68 -8.23
C CYS A 121 -12.08 18.59 -9.47
N PHE A 122 -10.98 18.58 -10.21
CA PHE A 122 -10.85 19.37 -11.45
C PHE A 122 -12.01 19.03 -12.41
N GLY A 123 -12.84 20.02 -12.74
CA GLY A 123 -13.95 19.90 -13.67
C GLY A 123 -15.28 19.42 -13.08
N TYR A 124 -15.33 19.06 -11.79
CA TYR A 124 -16.59 18.73 -11.11
C TYR A 124 -17.19 19.95 -10.40
N ARG A 125 -18.51 20.06 -10.49
CA ARG A 125 -19.29 21.13 -9.85
C ARG A 125 -19.51 20.89 -8.36
N ASP A 126 -19.18 19.70 -7.88
CA ASP A 126 -19.14 19.36 -6.47
C ASP A 126 -17.70 18.99 -6.09
N PRO A 127 -16.87 19.96 -5.68
CA PRO A 127 -15.46 19.76 -5.36
C PRO A 127 -15.21 18.93 -4.10
N LEU A 128 -16.26 18.69 -3.29
CA LEU A 128 -16.15 17.93 -2.05
C LEU A 128 -16.49 16.46 -2.26
N ARG A 129 -17.43 16.13 -3.17
CA ARG A 129 -17.90 14.75 -3.39
C ARG A 129 -17.55 14.20 -4.77
N CYS A 130 -17.10 15.04 -5.71
CA CYS A 130 -16.82 14.70 -7.11
C CYS A 130 -17.94 13.90 -7.82
N THR A 131 -19.22 14.08 -7.46
CA THR A 131 -20.34 13.30 -8.00
C THR A 131 -21.10 13.99 -9.13
N ASN A 132 -20.99 15.32 -9.23
CA ASN A 132 -21.77 16.14 -10.15
C ASN A 132 -20.90 16.88 -11.17
N GLY A 133 -21.19 16.64 -12.46
CA GLY A 133 -20.55 17.27 -13.61
C GLY A 133 -19.18 16.66 -13.94
N LYS A 134 -19.10 15.72 -14.87
CA LYS A 134 -17.80 15.34 -15.46
C LYS A 134 -17.32 16.46 -16.39
N PRO A 135 -16.02 16.75 -16.48
CA PRO A 135 -15.51 17.58 -17.56
C PRO A 135 -15.72 16.86 -18.90
N ASN A 136 -16.32 17.55 -19.87
CA ASN A 136 -16.14 17.19 -21.27
C ASN A 136 -14.66 17.41 -21.58
N ILE A 137 -13.91 16.33 -21.76
CA ILE A 137 -12.55 16.41 -22.27
C ILE A 137 -12.67 16.80 -23.75
N SER A 138 -12.59 18.10 -24.06
CA SER A 138 -12.21 18.54 -25.40
C SER A 138 -10.71 18.25 -25.53
N ARG A 139 -10.38 17.29 -26.40
CA ARG A 139 -9.01 17.13 -26.90
C ARG A 139 -8.72 18.33 -27.78
N ASP A 140 -7.83 19.20 -27.33
CA ASP A 140 -7.00 20.06 -28.17
C ASP A 140 -5.54 19.72 -27.91
#